data_AF-A0A934TFA2-F1
#
_entry.id   AF-A0A934TFA2-F1
#
_cell.length_a   1.000
_cell.length_b   1.000
_cell.length_c   1.000
_cell.angle_alpha   90.00
_cell.angle_beta   90.00
_cell.angle_gamma   90.00
#
_symmetry.space_group_name_H-M   'P 1'
#
loop_
_entity.id
_entity.type
_entity.pdbx_description
1 polymer ?
#
loop_
_entity_poly.entity_id
_entity_poly.type
_entity_poly.pdbx_seq_one_letter_code
_entity_poly.pdbx_strand_id
1 'polypeptide(L)'
;MKLGNSKGNNTGKKYFMRGRDDQHEPKHEHRKAADRFNVWFSNNFQQIINFLISKGSYDEDVFSQTYMRISEKVLYTGAEIKDYKAYFSRSYYTNYIQDKANENFNMVPLPVYDTFEAHHSNPYERERMQTQLEIDVFDYVYSRYRLDEFELFKMYISLKPAINYHTLAEITHLQVHNIQRIVSKILTDIRGNKVLVNKYKEIV
;
A
#
# COMPACT_ATOMS: atom_id res chain seq x y z
N MET A 1 -3.11 -29.57 -6.23
CA MET A 1 -4.11 -29.46 -5.14
C MET A 1 -5.44 -29.02 -5.78
N LYS A 2 -6.44 -29.91 -5.88
CA LYS A 2 -7.75 -29.54 -6.44
C LYS A 2 -8.52 -28.74 -5.38
N LEU A 3 -8.60 -27.42 -5.55
CA LEU A 3 -9.49 -26.57 -4.76
C LEU A 3 -10.92 -27.06 -5.00
N GLY A 4 -11.63 -27.46 -3.93
CA GLY A 4 -12.94 -28.11 -3.98
C GLY A 4 -14.12 -27.25 -4.48
N ASN A 5 -13.88 -26.30 -5.37
CA ASN A 5 -14.86 -25.33 -5.87
C ASN A 5 -15.05 -25.36 -7.40
N SER A 6 -14.51 -26.34 -8.10
CA SER A 6 -14.44 -26.35 -9.58
C SER A 6 -15.67 -26.93 -10.30
N LYS A 7 -16.85 -27.00 -9.67
CA LYS A 7 -18.04 -27.65 -10.28
C LYS A 7 -19.34 -26.84 -10.24
N GLY A 8 -19.31 -25.52 -10.01
CA GLY A 8 -20.51 -24.67 -10.18
C GLY A 8 -21.72 -24.97 -9.28
N ASN A 9 -21.68 -25.99 -8.42
CA ASN A 9 -22.75 -26.38 -7.49
C ASN A 9 -22.91 -25.44 -6.28
N ASN A 10 -22.60 -24.15 -6.43
CA ASN A 10 -22.63 -23.18 -5.35
C ASN A 10 -23.98 -22.46 -5.20
N THR A 11 -25.02 -22.94 -5.90
CA THR A 11 -26.37 -22.36 -5.94
C THR A 11 -27.18 -22.53 -4.65
N GLY A 12 -26.66 -23.29 -3.67
CA GLY A 12 -27.35 -23.58 -2.40
C GLY A 12 -26.72 -22.96 -1.14
N LYS A 13 -25.66 -22.14 -1.23
CA LYS A 13 -25.07 -21.53 -0.03
C LYS A 13 -25.99 -20.45 0.52
N LYS A 14 -26.71 -20.77 1.59
CA LYS A 14 -27.46 -19.78 2.39
C LYS A 14 -26.48 -19.00 3.26
N TYR A 15 -26.32 -17.72 2.94
CA TYR A 15 -25.54 -16.78 3.75
C TYR A 15 -26.46 -16.16 4.81
N PHE A 16 -25.95 -16.06 6.03
CA PHE A 16 -26.58 -15.27 7.10
C PHE A 16 -26.46 -13.79 6.74
N MET A 17 -27.61 -13.11 6.66
CA MET A 17 -27.68 -11.68 6.37
C MET A 17 -28.27 -10.95 7.58
N ARG A 18 -27.47 -10.07 8.20
CA ARG A 18 -27.96 -9.14 9.23
C ARG A 18 -29.08 -8.27 8.65
N GLY A 19 -30.12 -8.02 9.44
CA GLY A 19 -31.36 -7.37 9.04
C GLY A 19 -32.39 -8.27 8.33
N ARG A 20 -32.05 -9.50 7.93
CA ARG A 20 -33.02 -10.46 7.37
C ARG A 20 -33.21 -11.66 8.29
N ASP A 21 -32.10 -12.25 8.73
CA ASP A 21 -32.09 -13.53 9.42
C ASP A 21 -32.02 -13.39 10.96
N ASP A 22 -31.84 -12.17 11.47
CA ASP A 22 -31.76 -11.78 12.89
C ASP A 22 -33.03 -11.08 13.41
N GLN A 23 -34.08 -11.01 12.59
CA GLN A 23 -35.34 -10.33 12.89
C GLN A 23 -36.18 -11.04 13.97
N HIS A 24 -35.84 -12.27 14.32
CA HIS A 24 -36.58 -13.09 15.28
C HIS A 24 -35.68 -13.53 16.42
N GLU A 25 -36.27 -13.71 17.60
CA GLU A 25 -35.55 -14.20 18.76
C GLU A 25 -34.92 -15.58 18.46
N PRO A 26 -33.62 -15.78 18.76
CA PRO A 26 -32.95 -17.04 18.53
C PRO A 26 -33.64 -18.21 19.23
N LYS A 27 -33.79 -19.34 18.51
CA LYS A 27 -34.27 -20.58 19.14
C LYS A 27 -33.33 -21.00 20.27
N HIS A 28 -33.91 -21.52 21.35
CA HIS A 28 -33.16 -21.98 22.52
C HIS A 28 -32.04 -22.99 22.20
N GLU A 29 -32.27 -23.87 21.22
CA GLU A 29 -31.26 -24.83 20.76
C GLU A 29 -30.06 -24.16 20.09
N HIS A 30 -30.30 -23.10 19.32
CA HIS A 30 -29.24 -22.34 18.66
C HIS A 30 -28.42 -21.54 19.68
N ARG A 31 -29.07 -21.01 20.71
CA ARG A 31 -28.42 -20.34 21.83
C ARG A 31 -27.44 -21.28 22.54
N LYS A 32 -27.87 -22.50 22.85
CA LYS A 32 -26.98 -23.53 23.42
C LYS A 32 -25.79 -23.86 22.50
N ALA A 33 -25.99 -23.86 21.19
CA ALA A 33 -24.90 -24.09 20.23
C ALA A 33 -23.90 -22.92 20.21
N ALA A 34 -24.39 -21.68 20.26
CA ALA A 34 -23.56 -20.49 20.34
C ALA A 34 -22.78 -20.44 21.66
N ASP A 35 -23.41 -20.79 22.79
CA ASP A 35 -22.75 -20.84 24.09
C ASP A 35 -21.60 -21.86 24.11
N ARG A 36 -21.78 -23.05 23.50
CA ARG A 36 -20.68 -24.03 23.36
C ARG A 36 -19.51 -23.47 22.56
N PHE A 37 -19.79 -22.76 21.46
CA PHE A 37 -18.75 -22.10 20.68
C PHE A 37 -18.05 -21.00 21.49
N ASN A 38 -18.80 -20.16 22.21
CA ASN A 38 -18.25 -19.07 23.01
C ASN A 38 -17.35 -19.59 24.14
N VAL A 39 -17.77 -20.65 24.84
CA VAL A 39 -16.94 -21.29 25.88
C VAL A 39 -15.66 -21.88 25.28
N TRP A 40 -15.78 -22.60 24.16
CA TRP A 40 -14.61 -23.11 23.45
C TRP A 40 -13.65 -21.99 23.03
N PHE A 41 -14.19 -20.90 22.47
CA PHE A 41 -13.40 -19.76 22.00
C PHE A 41 -12.65 -19.10 23.16
N SER A 42 -13.33 -18.81 24.28
CA SER A 42 -12.72 -18.23 25.48
C SER A 42 -11.57 -19.11 26.02
N ASN A 43 -11.76 -20.43 26.05
CA ASN A 43 -10.74 -21.37 26.52
C ASN A 43 -9.51 -21.45 25.59
N ASN A 44 -9.69 -21.18 24.29
CA ASN A 44 -8.65 -21.30 23.27
C ASN A 44 -8.13 -19.93 22.77
N PHE A 45 -8.65 -18.82 23.28
CA PHE A 45 -8.42 -17.46 22.80
C PHE A 45 -6.92 -17.16 22.62
N GLN A 46 -6.15 -17.32 23.70
CA GLN A 46 -4.71 -17.05 23.70
C GLN A 46 -3.93 -18.00 22.77
N GLN A 47 -4.35 -19.26 22.69
CA GLN A 47 -3.69 -20.23 21.80
C GLN A 47 -3.90 -19.88 20.33
N ILE A 48 -5.10 -19.40 19.97
CA ILE A 48 -5.41 -19.00 18.60
C ILE A 48 -4.64 -17.72 18.25
N ILE A 49 -4.58 -16.74 19.15
CA ILE A 49 -3.78 -15.52 18.96
C ILE A 49 -2.30 -15.88 18.74
N ASN A 50 -1.71 -16.65 19.64
CA ASN A 50 -0.30 -17.07 19.52
C ASN A 50 -0.04 -17.81 18.20
N PHE A 51 -0.98 -18.66 17.77
CA PHE A 51 -0.88 -19.33 16.48
C PHE A 51 -0.90 -18.33 15.31
N LEU A 52 -1.79 -17.34 15.31
CA LEU A 52 -1.88 -16.33 14.25
C LEU A 52 -0.66 -15.40 14.23
N ILE A 53 -0.14 -15.01 15.40
CA ILE A 53 1.09 -14.21 15.55
C ILE A 53 2.28 -15.01 15.00
N SER A 54 2.40 -16.30 15.34
CA SER A 54 3.48 -17.15 14.82
C SER A 54 3.49 -17.29 13.29
N LYS A 55 2.34 -17.04 12.65
CA LYS A 55 2.17 -17.04 11.19
C LYS A 55 2.31 -15.66 10.55
N GLY A 56 2.57 -14.61 11.34
CA GLY A 56 2.66 -13.23 10.85
C GLY A 56 1.36 -12.73 10.25
N SER A 57 0.22 -13.28 10.70
CA SER A 57 -1.09 -13.02 10.11
C SER A 57 -2.12 -12.61 11.15
N TYR A 58 -1.70 -12.08 12.29
CA TYR A 58 -2.60 -11.64 13.35
C TYR A 58 -3.06 -10.21 13.10
N ASP A 59 -4.37 -10.02 13.12
CA ASP A 59 -5.06 -8.75 12.99
C ASP A 59 -6.25 -8.77 13.96
N GLU A 60 -6.27 -7.83 14.91
CA GLU A 60 -7.22 -7.81 16.03
C GLU A 60 -8.66 -7.54 15.57
N ASP A 61 -8.83 -6.68 14.57
CA ASP A 61 -10.13 -6.32 14.03
C ASP A 61 -10.73 -7.49 13.25
N VAL A 62 -9.93 -8.10 12.37
CA VAL A 62 -10.35 -9.30 11.63
C VAL A 62 -10.66 -10.45 12.59
N PHE A 63 -9.86 -10.61 13.64
CA PHE A 63 -10.05 -11.65 14.64
C PHE A 63 -11.38 -11.49 15.40
N SER A 64 -11.61 -10.29 15.93
CA SER A 64 -12.83 -9.93 16.67
C SER A 64 -14.07 -10.02 15.77
N GLN A 65 -13.99 -9.51 14.54
CA GLN A 65 -15.09 -9.58 13.58
C GLN A 65 -15.40 -11.04 13.18
N THR A 66 -14.36 -11.87 13.05
CA THR A 66 -14.53 -13.30 12.74
C THR A 66 -15.27 -14.03 13.86
N TYR A 67 -14.89 -13.78 15.11
CA TYR A 67 -15.59 -14.32 16.27
C TYR A 67 -17.07 -13.92 16.27
N MET A 68 -17.36 -12.63 16.15
CA MET A 68 -18.75 -12.12 16.17
C MET A 68 -19.60 -12.74 15.06
N ARG A 69 -19.08 -12.79 13.82
CA ARG A 69 -19.80 -13.39 12.68
C ARG A 69 -20.11 -14.87 12.88
N ILE A 70 -19.19 -15.64 13.46
CA ILE A 70 -19.41 -17.06 13.74
C ILE A 70 -20.44 -17.21 14.85
N SER A 71 -20.29 -16.46 15.95
CA SER A 71 -21.21 -16.52 17.10
C SER A 71 -22.64 -16.18 16.68
N GLU A 72 -22.85 -15.09 15.95
CA GLU A 72 -24.15 -14.69 15.40
C GLU A 72 -24.71 -15.73 14.43
N LYS A 73 -23.88 -16.25 13.52
CA LYS A 73 -24.34 -17.26 12.56
C LYS A 73 -24.84 -18.51 13.30
N VAL A 74 -24.11 -18.99 14.29
CA VAL A 74 -24.54 -20.15 15.09
C VAL A 74 -25.83 -19.83 15.83
N LEU A 75 -25.92 -18.63 16.43
CA LEU A 75 -27.07 -18.17 17.20
C LEU A 75 -28.36 -18.05 16.36
N TYR A 76 -28.30 -17.46 15.17
CA TYR A 76 -29.49 -17.19 14.37
C TYR A 76 -29.84 -18.30 13.39
N THR A 77 -28.85 -19.01 12.83
CA THR A 77 -29.08 -20.05 11.82
C THR A 77 -29.03 -21.48 12.35
N GLY A 78 -28.57 -21.67 13.59
CA GLY A 78 -28.41 -23.02 14.15
C GLY A 78 -27.31 -23.83 13.46
N ALA A 79 -26.34 -23.16 12.83
CA ALA A 79 -25.28 -23.83 12.09
C ALA A 79 -24.46 -24.77 13.00
N GLU A 80 -24.46 -26.06 12.68
CA GLU A 80 -23.66 -27.05 13.39
C GLU A 80 -22.21 -27.03 12.91
N ILE A 81 -21.28 -26.77 13.82
CA ILE A 81 -19.84 -26.76 13.53
C ILE A 81 -19.21 -27.98 14.19
N LYS A 82 -18.65 -28.89 13.37
CA LYS A 82 -18.00 -30.12 13.86
C LYS A 82 -16.62 -29.86 14.45
N ASP A 83 -15.85 -28.96 13.85
CA ASP A 83 -14.49 -28.59 14.30
C ASP A 83 -14.40 -27.06 14.37
N TYR A 84 -14.49 -26.53 15.59
CA TYR A 84 -14.42 -25.10 15.83
C TYR A 84 -13.08 -24.49 15.44
N LYS A 85 -11.96 -25.21 15.64
CA LYS A 85 -10.62 -24.70 15.32
C LYS A 85 -10.46 -24.53 13.82
N ALA A 86 -10.72 -25.59 13.07
CA ALA A 86 -10.60 -25.56 11.61
C ALA A 86 -11.58 -24.57 10.99
N TYR A 87 -12.81 -24.50 11.50
CA TYR A 87 -13.82 -23.56 11.01
C TYR A 87 -13.41 -22.11 11.30
N PHE A 88 -12.98 -21.81 12.53
CA PHE A 88 -12.53 -20.47 12.90
C PHE A 88 -11.33 -20.03 12.07
N SER A 89 -10.28 -20.86 11.95
CA SER A 89 -9.10 -20.52 11.15
C SER A 89 -9.45 -20.27 9.69
N ARG A 90 -10.34 -21.08 9.11
CA ARG A 90 -10.77 -20.88 7.72
C ARG A 90 -11.55 -19.58 7.54
N SER A 91 -12.48 -19.29 8.45
CA SER A 91 -13.25 -18.04 8.44
C SER A 91 -12.34 -16.82 8.63
N TYR A 92 -11.38 -16.91 9.55
CA TYR A 92 -10.39 -15.88 9.80
C TYR A 92 -9.58 -15.56 8.55
N TYR A 93 -8.93 -16.56 7.94
CA TYR A 93 -8.13 -16.31 6.74
C TYR A 93 -8.97 -15.83 5.55
N THR A 94 -10.23 -16.25 5.46
CA THR A 94 -11.15 -15.73 4.43
C THR A 94 -11.41 -14.24 4.64
N ASN A 95 -11.76 -13.84 5.86
CA ASN A 95 -11.99 -12.43 6.21
C ASN A 95 -10.70 -11.62 6.06
N TYR A 96 -9.56 -12.13 6.55
CA TYR A 96 -8.26 -11.49 6.45
C TYR A 96 -7.86 -11.20 5.00
N ILE A 97 -7.99 -12.19 4.11
CA ILE A 97 -7.66 -12.00 2.68
C ILE A 97 -8.63 -11.01 2.03
N GLN A 98 -9.92 -11.08 2.36
CA GLN A 98 -10.91 -10.12 1.84
C GLN A 98 -10.61 -8.70 2.31
N ASP A 99 -10.24 -8.54 3.58
CA ASP A 99 -9.95 -7.24 4.16
C ASP A 99 -8.67 -6.65 3.57
N LYS A 100 -7.60 -7.44 3.44
CA LYS A 100 -6.39 -7.02 2.72
C LYS A 100 -6.63 -6.72 1.24
N ALA A 101 -7.52 -7.44 0.57
CA ALA A 101 -7.90 -7.13 -0.80
C ALA A 101 -8.67 -5.80 -0.89
N ASN A 102 -9.55 -5.52 0.08
CA ASN A 102 -10.29 -4.27 0.16
C ASN A 102 -9.41 -3.09 0.57
N GLU A 103 -8.45 -3.27 1.49
CA GLU A 103 -7.42 -2.28 1.82
C GLU A 103 -6.66 -1.87 0.56
N ASN A 104 -6.18 -2.85 -0.23
CA ASN A 104 -5.48 -2.58 -1.49
C ASN A 104 -6.35 -1.87 -2.55
N PHE A 105 -7.67 -2.03 -2.51
CA PHE A 105 -8.60 -1.40 -3.45
C PHE A 105 -9.06 -0.01 -2.98
N ASN A 106 -9.16 0.19 -1.66
CA ASN A 106 -9.52 1.46 -1.02
C ASN A 106 -8.32 2.35 -0.73
N MET A 107 -7.10 1.84 -0.94
CA MET A 107 -5.93 2.67 -1.23
C MET A 107 -6.19 3.37 -2.57
N VAL A 108 -6.94 4.46 -2.53
CA VAL A 108 -6.70 5.54 -3.48
C VAL A 108 -5.21 5.84 -3.32
N PRO A 109 -4.36 5.65 -4.35
CA PRO A 109 -3.03 6.21 -4.28
C PRO A 109 -3.30 7.67 -4.01
N LEU A 110 -2.95 8.15 -2.82
CA LEU A 110 -2.91 9.58 -2.60
C LEU A 110 -2.15 10.11 -3.83
N PRO A 111 -2.70 11.09 -4.59
CA PRO A 111 -1.86 11.78 -5.55
C PRO A 111 -0.60 12.10 -4.78
N VAL A 112 0.57 11.82 -5.35
CA VAL A 112 1.87 11.98 -4.70
C VAL A 112 1.98 13.42 -4.19
N TYR A 113 1.40 13.67 -3.03
CA TYR A 113 1.66 14.78 -2.18
C TYR A 113 2.86 14.27 -1.44
N ASP A 114 3.96 14.91 -1.79
CA ASP A 114 5.26 14.72 -1.22
C ASP A 114 5.14 14.31 0.24
N THR A 115 5.48 13.06 0.56
CA THR A 115 5.47 12.52 1.92
C THR A 115 6.64 13.12 2.70
N PHE A 116 6.65 14.45 2.82
CA PHE A 116 7.67 15.23 3.53
C PHE A 116 7.45 15.22 5.05
N GLU A 117 6.41 14.56 5.55
CA GLU A 117 5.93 14.76 6.92
C GLU A 117 6.28 13.65 7.93
N ALA A 118 7.28 12.81 7.64
CA ALA A 118 7.70 11.76 8.58
C ALA A 118 9.22 11.60 8.75
N HIS A 119 10.02 12.61 8.39
CA HIS A 119 11.42 12.67 8.79
C HIS A 119 11.64 13.85 9.74
N HIS A 120 12.27 13.59 10.88
CA HIS A 120 12.66 14.55 11.91
C HIS A 120 13.73 15.56 11.45
N SER A 121 13.63 16.09 10.23
CA SER A 121 14.45 17.19 9.73
C SER A 121 13.56 18.41 9.55
N ASN A 122 14.05 19.55 10.05
CA ASN A 122 13.40 20.84 9.91
C ASN A 122 13.07 21.08 8.41
N PRO A 123 11.80 21.29 8.00
CA PRO A 123 11.43 21.44 6.60
C PRO A 123 12.20 22.57 5.91
N TYR A 124 12.53 23.64 6.65
CA TYR A 124 13.35 24.74 6.16
C TYR A 124 14.80 24.33 5.90
N GLU A 125 15.36 23.36 6.63
CA GLU A 125 16.70 22.85 6.37
C GLU A 125 16.74 22.02 5.09
N ARG A 126 15.72 21.18 4.85
CA ARG A 126 15.64 20.36 3.65
C ARG A 126 15.50 21.21 2.38
N GLU A 127 14.63 22.23 2.41
CA GLU A 127 14.49 23.19 1.30
C GLU A 127 15.82 23.92 1.03
N ARG A 128 16.48 24.40 2.08
CA ARG A 128 17.81 25.04 1.96
C ARG A 128 18.86 24.10 1.37
N MET A 129 18.89 22.83 1.78
CA MET A 129 19.82 21.84 1.24
C MET A 129 19.53 21.54 -0.23
N GLN A 130 18.25 21.48 -0.63
CA GLN A 130 17.85 21.32 -2.03
C GLN A 130 18.30 22.51 -2.89
N THR A 131 18.02 23.75 -2.45
CA THR A 131 18.48 24.94 -3.15
C THR A 131 19.99 24.98 -3.27
N GLN A 132 20.72 24.60 -2.22
CA GLN A 132 22.19 24.55 -2.26
C GLN A 132 22.68 23.49 -3.26
N LEU A 133 22.06 22.31 -3.29
CA LEU A 133 22.42 21.28 -4.25
C LEU A 133 22.16 21.72 -5.69
N GLU A 134 21.07 22.43 -5.96
CA GLU A 134 20.78 22.99 -7.28
C GLU A 134 21.87 23.98 -7.72
N ILE A 135 22.27 24.90 -6.83
CA ILE A 135 23.38 25.83 -7.08
C ILE A 135 24.67 25.06 -7.38
N ASP A 136 25.01 24.07 -6.54
CA ASP A 136 26.23 23.28 -6.70
C ASP A 136 26.25 22.51 -8.05
N VAL A 137 25.10 22.00 -8.48
CA VAL A 137 24.94 21.34 -9.79
C VAL A 137 25.13 22.35 -10.92
N PHE A 138 24.51 23.52 -10.83
CA PHE A 138 24.67 24.55 -11.86
C PHE A 138 26.10 25.07 -11.96
N ASP A 139 26.80 25.31 -10.85
CA ASP A 139 28.21 25.69 -10.84
C ASP A 139 29.10 24.58 -11.43
N TYR A 140 28.80 23.31 -11.12
CA TYR A 140 29.51 22.17 -11.68
C TYR A 140 29.39 22.10 -13.20
N VAL A 141 28.19 22.33 -13.74
CA VAL A 141 27.93 22.30 -15.18
C VAL A 141 28.50 23.53 -15.86
N TYR A 142 28.30 24.73 -15.29
CA TYR A 142 28.79 26.00 -15.84
C TYR A 142 30.30 25.99 -16.03
N SER A 143 31.04 25.41 -15.09
CA SER A 143 32.51 25.32 -15.15
C SER A 143 33.06 24.32 -16.19
N ARG A 144 32.21 23.45 -16.77
CA ARG A 144 32.65 22.33 -17.64
C ARG A 144 32.06 22.34 -19.05
N TYR A 145 30.90 22.96 -19.21
CA TYR A 145 30.16 22.97 -20.46
C TYR A 145 30.16 24.37 -21.07
N ARG A 146 29.89 24.45 -22.37
CA ARG A 146 29.74 25.74 -23.02
C ARG A 146 28.49 26.45 -22.50
N LEU A 147 28.48 27.79 -22.56
CA LEU A 147 27.38 28.61 -22.06
C LEU A 147 26.02 28.21 -22.68
N ASP A 148 25.99 27.90 -23.98
CA ASP A 148 24.78 27.45 -24.68
C ASP A 148 24.28 26.09 -24.20
N GLU A 149 25.18 25.16 -23.92
CA GLU A 149 24.82 23.84 -23.35
C GLU A 149 24.34 23.96 -21.91
N PHE A 150 24.96 24.85 -21.13
CA PHE A 150 24.56 25.16 -19.75
C PHE A 150 23.17 25.78 -19.69
N GLU A 151 22.90 26.84 -20.48
CA GLU A 151 21.60 27.51 -20.49
C GLU A 151 20.48 26.56 -20.95
N LEU A 152 20.75 25.70 -21.93
CA LEU A 152 19.82 24.67 -22.36
C LEU A 152 19.52 23.66 -21.23
N PHE A 153 20.55 23.22 -20.51
CA PHE A 153 20.38 22.33 -19.36
C PHE A 153 19.62 22.99 -18.21
N LYS A 154 19.96 24.24 -17.87
CA LYS A 154 19.27 25.02 -16.85
C LYS A 154 17.80 25.20 -17.19
N MET A 155 17.48 25.59 -18.42
CA MET A 155 16.11 25.70 -18.90
C MET A 155 15.36 24.36 -18.80
N TYR A 156 16.01 23.26 -19.18
CA TYR A 156 15.45 21.92 -19.05
C TYR A 156 15.09 21.56 -17.60
N ILE A 157 16.00 21.80 -16.65
CA ILE A 157 15.81 21.45 -15.24
C ILE A 157 14.76 22.35 -14.58
N SER A 158 14.89 23.67 -14.72
CA SER A 158 14.04 24.65 -14.01
C SER A 158 12.58 24.66 -14.47
N LEU A 159 12.29 24.19 -15.69
CA LEU A 159 10.92 24.18 -16.23
C LEU A 159 10.25 22.80 -16.15
N LYS A 160 10.88 21.79 -15.55
CA LYS A 160 10.23 20.50 -15.28
C LYS A 160 9.13 20.66 -14.20
N PRO A 161 8.03 19.88 -14.27
CA PRO A 161 7.69 18.89 -15.30
C PRO A 161 7.00 19.47 -16.54
N ALA A 162 6.77 20.79 -16.60
CA ALA A 162 5.95 21.45 -17.62
C ALA A 162 6.52 21.34 -19.05
N ILE A 163 7.82 21.13 -19.20
CA ILE A 163 8.46 20.97 -20.52
C ILE A 163 9.01 19.57 -20.77
N ASN A 164 9.01 19.18 -22.04
CA ASN A 164 9.73 18.02 -22.55
C ASN A 164 10.70 18.45 -23.66
N TYR A 165 11.46 17.52 -24.25
CA TYR A 165 12.46 17.86 -25.28
C TYR A 165 11.85 18.46 -26.55
N HIS A 166 10.60 18.14 -26.88
CA HIS A 166 9.90 18.76 -28.02
C HIS A 166 9.53 20.21 -27.72
N THR A 167 8.97 20.48 -26.53
CA THR A 167 8.65 21.85 -26.10
C THR A 167 9.91 22.71 -26.03
N LEU A 168 11.02 22.15 -25.55
CA LEU A 168 12.30 22.85 -25.48
C LEU A 168 12.87 23.13 -26.88
N ALA A 169 12.72 22.19 -27.83
CA ALA A 169 13.09 22.39 -29.22
C ALA A 169 12.32 23.53 -29.90
N GLU A 170 11.03 23.68 -29.58
CA GLU A 170 10.22 24.81 -30.06
C GLU A 170 10.73 26.15 -29.52
N ILE A 171 11.11 26.19 -28.24
CA ILE A 171 11.60 27.41 -27.57
C ILE A 171 13.00 27.81 -28.07
N THR A 172 13.90 26.84 -28.22
CA THR A 172 15.32 27.12 -28.52
C THR A 172 15.67 26.97 -30.00
N HIS A 173 14.72 26.55 -30.84
CA HIS A 173 14.91 26.20 -32.25
C HIS A 173 16.03 25.17 -32.50
N LEU A 174 16.32 24.33 -31.51
CA LEU A 174 17.29 23.24 -31.61
C LEU A 174 16.58 21.94 -31.95
N GLN A 175 17.29 21.04 -32.64
CA GLN A 175 16.75 19.73 -32.93
C GLN A 175 16.66 18.88 -31.65
N VAL A 176 15.54 18.17 -31.48
CA VAL A 176 15.24 17.33 -30.29
C VAL A 176 16.39 16.36 -29.97
N HIS A 177 16.96 15.70 -30.98
CA HIS A 177 18.07 14.76 -30.79
C HIS A 177 19.33 15.44 -30.26
N ASN A 178 19.59 16.70 -30.62
CA ASN A 178 20.72 17.47 -30.11
C ASN A 178 20.50 17.84 -28.65
N ILE A 179 19.30 18.27 -28.30
CA ILE A 179 18.92 18.57 -26.90
C ILE A 179 19.08 17.31 -26.04
N GLN A 180 18.50 16.19 -26.47
CA GLN A 180 18.61 14.92 -25.76
C GLN A 180 20.07 14.51 -25.58
N ARG A 181 20.91 14.62 -26.61
CA ARG A 181 22.34 14.28 -26.54
C ARG A 181 23.08 15.16 -25.52
N ILE A 182 22.87 16.47 -25.54
CA ILE A 182 23.53 17.42 -24.63
C ILE A 182 23.08 17.16 -23.19
N VAL A 183 21.76 17.14 -22.95
CA VAL A 183 21.20 16.95 -21.60
C VAL A 183 21.59 15.59 -21.03
N SER A 184 21.53 14.52 -21.83
CA SER A 184 21.92 13.17 -21.35
C SER A 184 23.40 13.08 -21.03
N LYS A 185 24.27 13.76 -21.80
CA LYS A 185 25.71 13.84 -21.51
C LYS A 185 25.95 14.52 -20.16
N ILE A 186 25.33 15.68 -19.93
CA ILE A 186 25.45 16.43 -18.67
C ILE A 186 24.92 15.60 -17.49
N LEU A 187 23.74 14.99 -17.62
CA LEU A 187 23.16 14.16 -16.57
C LEU A 187 24.04 12.95 -16.23
N THR A 188 24.67 12.33 -17.24
CA THR A 188 25.58 11.19 -17.03
C THR A 188 26.84 11.62 -16.29
N ASP A 189 27.39 12.78 -16.63
CA ASP A 189 28.55 13.38 -15.96
C ASP A 189 28.24 13.74 -14.50
N ILE A 190 27.10 14.38 -14.23
CA ILE A 190 26.64 14.67 -12.85
C ILE A 190 26.51 13.38 -12.03
N ARG A 191 25.95 12.31 -12.60
CA ARG A 191 25.84 11.00 -11.93
C ARG A 191 27.21 10.36 -11.65
N GLY A 192 28.24 10.72 -12.41
CA GLY A 192 29.63 10.34 -12.15
C GLY A 192 30.28 11.11 -11.00
N ASN A 193 29.75 12.29 -10.63
CA ASN A 193 30.27 13.10 -9.55
C ASN A 193 29.78 12.59 -8.18
N LYS A 194 30.63 11.82 -7.49
CA LYS A 194 30.34 11.24 -6.17
C LYS A 194 29.95 12.28 -5.12
N VAL A 195 30.48 13.51 -5.19
CA VAL A 195 30.17 14.57 -4.21
C VAL A 195 28.73 15.01 -4.37
N LEU A 196 28.30 15.34 -5.59
CA LEU A 196 26.92 15.74 -5.89
C LEU A 196 25.93 14.60 -5.62
N VAL A 197 26.30 13.37 -5.98
CA VAL A 197 25.46 12.18 -5.72
C VAL A 197 25.29 11.91 -4.22
N ASN A 198 26.34 12.08 -3.42
CA ASN A 198 26.23 11.91 -1.97
C ASN A 198 25.37 13.00 -1.34
N LYS A 199 25.54 14.27 -1.74
CA LYS A 199 24.67 15.38 -1.30
C LYS A 199 23.20 15.11 -1.64
N TYR A 200 22.92 14.57 -2.82
CA TYR A 200 21.56 14.17 -3.21
C TYR A 200 20.98 13.09 -2.28
N LYS A 201 21.77 12.08 -1.92
CA LYS A 201 21.35 11.00 -1.00
C LYS A 201 21.11 11.46 0.44
N GLU A 202 21.70 12.57 0.86
CA GLU A 202 21.46 13.17 2.18
C GLU A 202 20.13 13.94 2.23
N ILE A 203 19.57 14.30 1.07
CA ILE A 203 18.34 15.10 0.93
C ILE A 203 17.11 14.22 0.65
N VAL A 204 17.30 13.11 -0.09
CA VAL A 204 16.26 12.13 -0.43
C VAL A 204 16.12 11.11 0.68
#